data_AF-A0A1W1CIE8-F1
#
_entry.id   AF-A0A1W1CIE8-F1
#
_cell.length_a   1.000
_cell.length_b   1.000
_cell.length_c   1.000
_cell.angle_alpha   90.00
_cell.angle_beta   90.00
_cell.angle_gamma   90.00
#
_symmetry.space_group_name_H-M   'P 1'
#
loop_
_entity.id
_entity.type
_entity.pdbx_description
1 polymer ?
#
loop_
_entity_poly.entity_id
_entity_poly.type
_entity_poly.pdbx_seq_one_letter_code
_entity_poly.pdbx_strand_id
1 'polypeptide(L)'
;MSPQKRATIIASVVATILTIVKFTIGVASGSVAVLASAIDSLLDTVISIFNFFAIKKSEEKATDRFQYGKGKVQAIAAVIEGTVITLSGLYIIYEAIRKAVEGSETTLLNPAIIVMLFSIAVTFLLVEYLMRVAKKTNNIVIKSDALHYRTDLISNGVILLSLLLVYLTNWNIIDAIFGFGIGIYIIYSAYEIIEEGIYILLDHALDDEIVKKIENKIDEHPLVNSYHWLKTRTDGSSNFVEFHLVLEPEMTLLEAHRISDAIEERIAKIDNKRRWIITPHYDPYDDEDINNATRDGRPLGDIE
;
A
#
# COMPACT_ATOMS: atom_id res chain seq x y z
N MET A 1 -17.04 16.09 -20.07
CA MET A 1 -16.06 15.50 -19.12
C MET A 1 -16.83 14.61 -18.16
N SER A 2 -16.37 13.38 -17.88
CA SER A 2 -17.10 12.50 -16.97
C SER A 2 -17.14 13.07 -15.53
N PRO A 3 -18.18 12.80 -14.73
CA PRO A 3 -18.26 13.27 -13.34
C PRO A 3 -17.03 12.89 -12.51
N GLN A 4 -16.45 11.71 -12.74
CA GLN A 4 -15.25 11.21 -12.08
C GLN A 4 -14.01 12.03 -12.45
N LYS A 5 -13.80 12.26 -13.75
CA LYS A 5 -12.66 13.07 -14.22
C LYS A 5 -12.73 14.51 -13.71
N ARG A 6 -13.96 15.06 -13.60
CA ARG A 6 -14.17 16.38 -12.99
C ARG A 6 -13.86 16.35 -11.50
N ALA A 7 -14.26 15.31 -10.79
CA ALA A 7 -13.98 15.16 -9.37
C ALA A 7 -12.48 15.06 -9.06
N THR A 8 -11.74 14.23 -9.81
CA THR A 8 -10.28 14.11 -9.66
C THR A 8 -9.57 15.44 -9.95
N ILE A 9 -9.94 16.15 -11.02
CA ILE A 9 -9.32 17.46 -11.33
C ILE A 9 -9.60 18.48 -10.23
N ILE A 10 -10.84 18.55 -9.72
CA ILE A 10 -11.19 19.44 -8.62
C ILE A 10 -10.37 19.09 -7.38
N ALA A 11 -10.27 17.80 -7.03
CA ALA A 11 -9.48 17.34 -5.89
C ALA A 11 -8.01 17.73 -6.03
N SER A 12 -7.38 17.46 -7.17
CA SER A 12 -5.96 17.80 -7.40
C SER A 12 -5.70 19.31 -7.33
N VAL A 13 -6.58 20.15 -7.90
CA VAL A 13 -6.45 21.61 -7.83
C VAL A 13 -6.60 22.10 -6.39
N VAL A 14 -7.60 21.60 -5.67
CA VAL A 14 -7.82 21.95 -4.26
C VAL A 14 -6.61 21.54 -3.41
N ALA A 15 -6.13 20.29 -3.55
CA ALA A 15 -4.96 19.80 -2.85
C ALA A 15 -3.73 20.68 -3.11
N THR A 16 -3.47 21.02 -4.37
CA THR A 16 -2.32 21.87 -4.74
C THR A 16 -2.40 23.26 -4.09
N ILE A 17 -3.58 23.90 -4.11
CA ILE A 17 -3.78 25.20 -3.49
C ILE A 17 -3.57 25.11 -1.97
N LEU A 18 -4.17 24.12 -1.31
CA LEU A 18 -4.03 23.93 0.13
C LEU A 18 -2.58 23.67 0.54
N THR A 19 -1.86 22.83 -0.20
CA THR A 19 -0.43 22.57 0.04
C THR A 19 0.39 23.85 -0.04
N ILE A 20 0.21 24.68 -1.07
CA ILE A 20 0.96 25.95 -1.21
C ILE A 20 0.67 26.90 -0.04
N VAL A 21 -0.61 27.05 0.32
CA VAL A 21 -1.04 27.95 1.41
C VAL A 21 -0.48 27.48 2.75
N LYS A 22 -0.63 26.19 3.08
CA LYS A 22 -0.10 25.60 4.32
C LYS A 22 1.43 25.68 4.37
N PHE A 23 2.12 25.40 3.28
CA PHE A 23 3.58 25.45 3.24
C PHE A 23 4.11 26.86 3.49
N THR A 24 3.52 27.85 2.82
CA THR A 24 3.89 29.26 2.98
C THR A 24 3.71 29.71 4.43
N ILE A 25 2.57 29.38 5.04
CA ILE A 25 2.30 29.75 6.43
C ILE A 25 3.07 28.92 7.44
N GLY A 26 3.29 27.62 7.21
CA GLY A 26 4.09 26.76 8.08
C GLY A 26 5.52 27.29 8.22
N VAL A 27 6.15 27.61 7.09
CA VAL A 27 7.50 28.21 7.08
C VAL A 27 7.48 29.61 7.70
N ALA A 28 6.52 30.47 7.34
CA ALA A 28 6.48 31.85 7.85
C ALA A 28 6.15 31.95 9.35
N SER A 29 5.31 31.05 9.88
CA SER A 29 4.93 31.01 11.30
C SER A 29 5.97 30.33 12.18
N GLY A 30 6.81 29.47 11.60
CA GLY A 30 7.70 28.59 12.37
C GLY A 30 6.93 27.52 13.16
N SER A 31 5.66 27.25 12.85
CA SER A 31 4.90 26.14 13.45
C SER A 31 5.35 24.82 12.85
N VAL A 32 5.82 23.91 13.71
CA VAL A 32 6.25 22.57 13.32
C VAL A 32 5.02 21.73 12.97
N ALA A 33 3.89 21.89 13.67
CA ALA A 33 2.67 21.15 13.36
C ALA A 33 2.07 21.56 12.00
N VAL A 34 2.09 22.86 11.66
CA VAL A 34 1.63 23.33 10.33
C VAL A 34 2.61 22.92 9.24
N LEU A 35 3.92 23.00 9.49
CA LEU A 35 4.93 22.53 8.56
C LEU A 35 4.80 21.03 8.28
N ALA A 36 4.55 20.22 9.31
CA ALA A 36 4.29 18.79 9.16
C ALA A 36 3.11 18.54 8.23
N SER A 37 1.98 19.24 8.44
CA SER A 37 0.81 19.17 7.54
C SER A 37 1.13 19.54 6.10
N ALA A 38 1.97 20.56 5.90
CA ALA A 38 2.32 21.03 4.58
C ALA A 38 3.22 20.04 3.83
N ILE A 39 4.20 19.46 4.54
CA ILE A 39 5.08 18.41 4.00
C ILE A 39 4.27 17.18 3.63
N ASP A 40 3.35 16.75 4.51
CA ASP A 40 2.44 15.63 4.28
C ASP A 40 1.62 15.82 2.99
N SER A 41 0.89 16.94 2.87
CA SER A 41 0.11 17.25 1.66
C SER A 41 0.95 17.43 0.38
N LEU A 42 2.22 17.84 0.52
CA LEU A 42 3.16 17.92 -0.60
C LEU A 42 3.61 16.54 -1.05
N LEU A 43 3.98 15.68 -0.10
CA LEU A 43 4.38 14.31 -0.37
C LEU A 43 3.26 13.53 -1.03
N ASP A 44 2.04 13.63 -0.54
CA ASP A 44 0.85 13.00 -1.16
C ASP A 44 0.75 13.31 -2.66
N THR A 45 1.03 14.56 -3.04
CA THR A 45 0.98 14.99 -4.45
C THR A 45 2.10 14.34 -5.26
N VAL A 46 3.32 14.33 -4.73
CA VAL A 46 4.50 13.74 -5.39
C VAL A 46 4.32 12.22 -5.54
N ILE A 47 3.90 11.58 -4.46
CA ILE A 47 3.59 10.15 -4.38
C ILE A 47 2.53 9.76 -5.39
N SER A 48 1.43 10.51 -5.48
CA SER A 48 0.36 10.24 -6.45
C SER A 48 0.87 10.22 -7.88
N ILE A 49 1.83 11.11 -8.21
CA ILE A 49 2.47 11.14 -9.52
C ILE A 49 3.34 9.88 -9.73
N PHE A 50 4.17 9.53 -8.75
CA PHE A 50 4.99 8.31 -8.80
C PHE A 50 4.14 7.05 -8.94
N ASN A 51 3.07 6.92 -8.16
CA ASN A 51 2.14 5.79 -8.22
C ASN A 51 1.43 5.69 -9.57
N PHE A 52 1.05 6.81 -10.19
CA PHE A 52 0.53 6.79 -11.55
C PHE A 52 1.54 6.18 -12.55
N PHE A 53 2.82 6.54 -12.47
CA PHE A 53 3.85 5.95 -13.32
C PHE A 53 4.10 4.48 -13.01
N ALA A 54 4.12 4.09 -11.73
CA ALA A 54 4.32 2.72 -11.29
C ALA A 54 3.19 1.80 -11.78
N ILE A 55 1.93 2.21 -11.61
CA ILE A 55 0.75 1.49 -12.11
C ILE A 55 0.85 1.33 -13.62
N LYS A 56 1.04 2.43 -14.35
CA LYS A 56 1.16 2.39 -15.82
C LYS A 56 2.26 1.44 -16.27
N LYS A 57 3.38 1.39 -15.55
CA LYS A 57 4.51 0.51 -15.87
C LYS A 57 4.22 -0.96 -15.55
N SER A 58 3.51 -1.22 -14.46
CA SER A 58 3.15 -2.56 -14.01
C SER A 58 2.09 -3.24 -14.89
N GLU A 59 1.20 -2.44 -15.50
CA GLU A 59 0.18 -2.93 -16.45
C GLU A 59 0.73 -3.23 -17.85
N GLU A 60 2.01 -2.92 -18.11
CA GLU A 60 2.66 -3.32 -19.36
C GLU A 60 2.66 -4.85 -19.48
N LYS A 61 2.29 -5.34 -20.67
CA LYS A 61 2.31 -6.78 -20.97
C LYS A 61 3.72 -7.35 -20.81
N ALA A 62 3.79 -8.64 -20.50
CA ALA A 62 5.05 -9.39 -20.51
C ALA A 62 5.77 -9.26 -21.86
N THR A 63 7.10 -9.27 -21.80
CA THR A 63 8.00 -9.17 -22.95
C THR A 63 9.09 -10.22 -22.83
N ASP A 64 9.83 -10.51 -23.89
CA ASP A 64 10.89 -11.54 -23.84
C ASP A 64 11.97 -11.25 -22.77
N ARG A 65 12.20 -9.97 -22.44
CA ARG A 65 13.12 -9.56 -21.36
C ARG A 65 12.49 -9.56 -19.97
N PHE A 66 11.17 -9.53 -19.89
CA PHE A 66 10.39 -9.50 -18.65
C PHE A 66 9.23 -10.50 -18.78
N GLN A 67 9.56 -11.80 -18.68
CA GLN A 67 8.66 -12.90 -19.00
C GLN A 67 7.45 -12.97 -18.05
N TYR A 68 7.64 -12.58 -16.79
CA TYR A 68 6.57 -12.46 -15.79
C TYR A 68 5.90 -11.07 -15.77
N GLY A 69 6.29 -10.16 -16.67
CA GLY A 69 5.82 -8.79 -16.68
C GLY A 69 6.58 -7.88 -15.70
N LYS A 70 5.93 -6.77 -15.31
CA LYS A 70 6.54 -5.69 -14.51
C LYS A 70 5.73 -5.37 -13.24
N GLY A 71 4.95 -6.32 -12.73
CA GLY A 71 4.11 -6.12 -11.54
C GLY A 71 4.89 -5.58 -10.34
N LYS A 72 6.06 -6.17 -10.06
CA LYS A 72 6.96 -5.75 -8.97
C LYS A 72 7.40 -4.28 -9.01
N VAL A 73 7.22 -3.55 -10.13
CA VAL A 73 7.47 -2.10 -10.17
C VAL A 73 6.59 -1.33 -9.17
N GLN A 74 5.36 -1.80 -8.91
CA GLN A 74 4.51 -1.22 -7.86
C GLN A 74 5.14 -1.36 -6.47
N ALA A 75 5.68 -2.54 -6.16
CA ALA A 75 6.36 -2.78 -4.89
C ALA A 75 7.63 -1.91 -4.73
N ILE A 76 8.42 -1.75 -5.80
CA ILE A 76 9.57 -0.84 -5.81
C ILE A 76 9.12 0.61 -5.52
N ALA A 77 8.03 1.05 -6.14
CA ALA A 77 7.49 2.38 -5.92
C ALA A 77 7.03 2.57 -4.47
N ALA A 78 6.32 1.59 -3.89
CA ALA A 78 5.89 1.61 -2.49
C ALA A 78 7.08 1.74 -1.51
N VAL A 79 8.16 0.97 -1.72
CA VAL A 79 9.36 1.07 -0.87
C VAL A 79 10.03 2.45 -0.99
N ILE A 80 10.14 3.00 -2.20
CA ILE A 80 10.70 4.35 -2.42
C ILE A 80 9.83 5.40 -1.74
N GLU A 81 8.52 5.32 -1.93
CA GLU A 81 7.52 6.20 -1.32
C GLU A 81 7.64 6.19 0.21
N GLY A 82 7.53 5.01 0.83
CA GLY A 82 7.60 4.90 2.28
C GLY A 82 8.96 5.36 2.83
N THR A 83 10.04 5.18 2.08
CA THR A 83 11.37 5.72 2.46
C THR A 83 11.36 7.25 2.48
N VAL A 84 10.79 7.90 1.45
CA VAL A 84 10.68 9.36 1.39
C VAL A 84 9.80 9.89 2.52
N ILE A 85 8.65 9.26 2.79
CA ILE A 85 7.76 9.62 3.89
C ILE A 85 8.50 9.49 5.24
N THR A 86 9.25 8.40 5.44
CA THR A 86 10.03 8.17 6.66
C THR A 86 11.08 9.28 6.86
N LEU A 87 11.81 9.67 5.83
CA LEU A 87 12.79 10.75 5.90
C LEU A 87 12.14 12.10 6.24
N SER A 88 10.96 12.38 5.70
CA SER A 88 10.19 13.58 6.05
C SER A 88 9.66 13.56 7.48
N GLY A 89 9.18 12.42 7.96
CA GLY A 89 8.80 12.24 9.37
C GLY A 89 9.99 12.46 10.32
N LEU A 90 11.17 11.94 9.98
CA LEU A 90 12.41 12.18 10.74
C LEU A 90 12.80 13.66 10.74
N TYR A 91 12.65 14.35 9.61
CA TYR A 91 12.87 15.80 9.52
C TYR A 91 11.91 16.59 10.41
N ILE A 92 10.62 16.24 10.43
CA ILE A 92 9.62 16.87 11.30
C ILE A 92 9.97 16.65 12.78
N ILE A 93 10.37 15.43 13.15
CA ILE A 93 10.83 15.11 14.51
C ILE A 93 12.04 15.96 14.87
N TYR A 94 13.02 16.10 13.97
CA TYR A 94 14.19 16.94 14.16
C TYR A 94 13.80 18.41 14.39
N GLU A 95 12.92 18.98 13.56
CA GLU A 95 12.43 20.35 13.73
C GLU A 95 11.66 20.53 15.05
N ALA A 96 10.87 19.53 15.46
CA ALA A 96 10.16 19.53 16.73
C ALA A 96 11.12 19.57 17.94
N ILE A 97 12.16 18.71 17.91
CA ILE A 97 13.19 18.68 18.95
C ILE A 97 13.97 20.00 18.96
N ARG A 98 14.38 20.50 17.80
CA ARG A 98 15.09 21.78 17.66
C ARG A 98 14.28 22.91 18.28
N LYS A 99 12.99 22.99 17.96
CA LYS A 99 12.07 23.98 18.53
C LYS A 99 11.92 23.87 20.05
N ALA A 100 11.81 22.65 20.57
CA ALA A 100 11.71 22.42 22.00
C ALA A 100 12.97 22.85 22.77
N VAL A 101 14.16 22.68 22.17
CA VAL A 101 15.45 23.03 22.79
C VAL A 101 15.77 24.52 22.64
N GLU A 102 15.58 25.10 21.46
CA GLU A 102 15.89 26.51 21.17
C GLU A 102 14.86 27.47 21.76
N GLY A 103 13.68 26.98 22.14
CA GLY A 103 12.58 27.81 22.66
C GLY A 103 11.99 28.75 21.61
N SER A 104 12.11 28.41 20.33
CA SER A 104 11.64 29.27 19.24
C SER A 104 10.12 29.45 19.28
N GLU A 105 9.68 30.71 19.15
CA GLU A 105 8.28 31.06 19.26
C GLU A 105 7.52 30.75 17.97
N THR A 106 6.28 30.28 18.12
CA THR A 106 5.36 30.20 16.99
C THR A 106 4.81 31.59 16.70
N THR A 107 5.39 32.26 15.71
CA THR A 107 4.92 33.57 15.29
C THR A 107 3.69 33.40 14.37
N LEU A 108 2.92 34.47 14.14
CA LEU A 108 1.78 34.44 13.21
C LEU A 108 0.70 33.38 13.53
N LEU A 109 0.44 33.12 14.83
CA LEU A 109 -0.63 32.22 15.29
C LEU A 109 -1.99 32.52 14.66
N ASN A 110 -2.39 33.79 14.58
CA ASN A 110 -3.68 34.19 13.98
C ASN A 110 -3.78 33.79 12.50
N PRO A 111 -2.84 34.17 11.61
CA PRO A 111 -2.78 33.65 10.24
C PRO A 111 -2.76 32.12 10.14
N ALA A 112 -1.99 31.44 11.01
CA ALA A 112 -1.91 29.98 11.01
C ALA A 112 -3.26 29.32 11.33
N ILE A 113 -3.96 29.81 12.36
CA ILE A 113 -5.29 29.32 12.73
C ILE A 113 -6.30 29.57 11.60
N ILE A 114 -6.29 30.77 10.99
CA ILE A 114 -7.19 31.10 9.88
C ILE A 114 -6.95 30.16 8.69
N VAL A 115 -5.70 29.91 8.33
CA VAL A 115 -5.34 29.01 7.23
C VAL A 115 -5.73 27.56 7.54
N MET A 116 -5.55 27.11 8.78
CA MET A 116 -5.97 25.76 9.18
C MET A 116 -7.49 25.61 9.16
N LEU A 117 -8.24 26.60 9.65
CA LEU A 117 -9.71 26.62 9.57
C LEU A 117 -10.19 26.62 8.12
N PHE A 118 -9.58 27.44 7.26
CA PHE A 118 -9.85 27.46 5.83
C PHE A 118 -9.57 26.10 5.19
N SER A 119 -8.43 25.50 5.50
CA SER A 119 -8.03 24.18 4.98
C SER A 119 -9.04 23.11 5.39
N ILE A 120 -9.42 23.05 6.66
CA ILE A 120 -10.42 22.10 7.17
C ILE A 120 -11.76 22.31 6.48
N ALA A 121 -12.22 23.56 6.33
CA ALA A 121 -13.49 23.85 5.66
C ALA A 121 -13.49 23.41 4.20
N VAL A 122 -12.41 23.72 3.46
CA VAL A 122 -12.27 23.33 2.05
C VAL A 122 -12.16 21.81 1.91
N THR A 123 -11.34 21.15 2.72
CA THR A 123 -11.21 19.68 2.71
C THR A 123 -12.52 18.99 3.06
N PHE A 124 -13.28 19.51 4.05
CA PHE A 124 -14.60 18.98 4.39
C PHE A 124 -15.58 19.07 3.21
N LEU A 125 -15.64 20.23 2.54
CA LEU A 125 -16.47 20.40 1.34
C LEU A 125 -16.03 19.48 0.20
N LEU A 126 -14.72 19.27 0.04
CA LEU A 126 -14.17 18.34 -0.93
C LEU A 126 -14.58 16.90 -0.62
N VAL A 127 -14.44 16.43 0.62
CA VAL A 127 -14.85 15.10 1.06
C VAL A 127 -16.34 14.87 0.81
N GLU A 128 -17.20 15.82 1.20
CA GLU A 128 -18.64 15.74 0.95
C GLU A 128 -18.97 15.67 -0.54
N TYR A 129 -18.29 16.46 -1.36
CA TYR A 129 -18.44 16.42 -2.80
C TYR A 129 -18.01 15.07 -3.40
N LEU A 130 -16.81 14.58 -3.05
CA LEU A 130 -16.29 13.30 -3.52
C LEU A 130 -17.17 12.13 -3.07
N MET A 131 -17.65 12.13 -1.83
CA MET A 131 -18.56 11.10 -1.32
C MET A 131 -19.89 11.08 -2.08
N ARG A 132 -20.44 12.23 -2.45
CA ARG A 132 -21.66 12.31 -3.28
C ARG A 132 -21.40 11.77 -4.69
N VAL A 133 -20.24 12.08 -5.28
CA VAL A 133 -19.87 11.57 -6.61
C VAL A 133 -19.60 10.07 -6.57
N ALA A 134 -18.89 9.57 -5.56
CA ALA A 134 -18.64 8.15 -5.34
C ALA A 134 -19.93 7.35 -5.23
N LYS A 135 -20.91 7.82 -4.43
CA LYS A 135 -22.23 7.19 -4.30
C LYS A 135 -23.01 7.17 -5.63
N LYS A 136 -22.97 8.27 -6.40
CA LYS A 136 -23.68 8.36 -7.69
C LYS A 136 -23.06 7.52 -8.80
N THR A 137 -21.74 7.35 -8.77
CA THR A 137 -20.98 6.70 -9.84
C THR A 137 -20.56 5.28 -9.51
N ASN A 138 -20.77 4.83 -8.27
CA ASN A 138 -20.27 3.57 -7.70
C ASN A 138 -18.77 3.33 -8.00
N ASN A 139 -17.99 4.41 -8.07
CA ASN A 139 -16.60 4.35 -8.47
C ASN A 139 -15.71 4.20 -7.23
N ILE A 140 -14.96 3.10 -7.19
CA ILE A 140 -14.09 2.75 -6.05
C ILE A 140 -12.91 3.73 -5.88
N VAL A 141 -12.38 4.29 -6.97
CA VAL A 141 -11.27 5.25 -6.94
C VAL A 141 -11.71 6.55 -6.27
N ILE A 142 -12.84 7.12 -6.69
CA ILE A 142 -13.38 8.35 -6.08
C ILE A 142 -13.76 8.12 -4.60
N LYS A 143 -14.21 6.91 -4.26
CA LYS A 143 -14.48 6.52 -2.87
C LYS A 143 -13.18 6.46 -2.04
N SER A 144 -12.12 5.90 -2.61
CA SER A 144 -10.80 5.82 -1.97
C SER A 144 -10.23 7.22 -1.71
N ASP A 145 -10.23 8.10 -2.72
CA ASP A 145 -9.80 9.49 -2.58
C ASP A 145 -10.58 10.19 -1.45
N ALA A 146 -11.90 10.01 -1.40
CA ALA A 146 -12.73 10.63 -0.36
C ALA A 146 -12.38 10.14 1.06
N LEU A 147 -11.97 8.87 1.20
CA LEU A 147 -11.52 8.32 2.48
C LEU A 147 -10.14 8.87 2.87
N HIS A 148 -9.22 9.01 1.92
CA HIS A 148 -7.92 9.65 2.13
C HIS A 148 -8.08 11.07 2.70
N TYR A 149 -8.81 11.92 1.99
CA TYR A 149 -9.06 13.30 2.44
C TYR A 149 -9.84 13.39 3.76
N ARG A 150 -10.57 12.33 4.15
CA ARG A 150 -11.22 12.27 5.46
C ARG A 150 -10.20 12.03 6.58
N THR A 151 -9.20 11.21 6.34
CA THR A 151 -8.06 11.03 7.27
C THR A 151 -7.30 12.35 7.40
N ASP A 152 -7.04 13.05 6.29
CA ASP A 152 -6.40 14.38 6.32
C ASP A 152 -7.18 15.38 7.17
N LEU A 153 -8.52 15.34 7.11
CA LEU A 153 -9.37 16.21 7.91
C LEU A 153 -9.15 15.99 9.41
N ILE A 154 -8.96 14.74 9.84
CA ILE A 154 -8.67 14.39 11.23
C ILE A 154 -7.28 14.91 11.61
N SER A 155 -6.25 14.67 10.79
CA SER A 155 -4.89 15.16 11.02
C SER A 155 -4.85 16.70 11.11
N ASN A 156 -5.53 17.40 10.20
CA ASN A 156 -5.65 18.85 10.24
C ASN A 156 -6.38 19.36 11.49
N GLY A 157 -7.36 18.60 11.99
CA GLY A 157 -8.04 18.88 13.26
C GLY A 157 -7.09 18.80 14.47
N VAL A 158 -6.20 17.79 14.50
CA VAL A 158 -5.16 17.65 15.52
C VAL A 158 -4.18 18.83 15.49
N ILE A 159 -3.79 19.28 14.31
CA ILE A 159 -2.91 20.45 14.13
C ILE A 159 -3.62 21.75 14.57
N LEU A 160 -4.89 21.93 14.20
CA LEU A 160 -5.67 23.08 14.66
C LEU A 160 -5.80 23.09 16.19
N LEU A 161 -6.03 21.94 16.81
CA LEU A 161 -6.06 21.79 18.26
C LEU A 161 -4.73 22.22 18.88
N SER A 162 -3.59 21.80 18.30
CA SER A 162 -2.25 22.25 18.74
C SER A 162 -2.14 23.78 18.73
N LEU A 163 -2.50 24.43 17.62
CA LEU A 163 -2.43 25.89 17.50
C LEU A 163 -3.37 26.61 18.49
N LEU A 164 -4.57 26.10 18.72
CA LEU A 164 -5.51 26.67 19.68
C LEU A 164 -4.98 26.55 21.12
N LEU A 165 -4.38 25.41 21.47
CA LEU A 165 -3.75 25.24 22.78
C LEU A 165 -2.57 26.19 22.98
N VAL A 166 -1.72 26.36 21.96
CA VAL A 166 -0.63 27.36 22.00
C VAL A 166 -1.21 28.77 22.15
N TYR A 167 -2.27 29.12 21.41
CA TYR A 167 -2.91 30.42 21.48
C TYR A 167 -3.50 30.73 22.86
N LEU A 168 -4.11 29.75 23.51
CA LEU A 168 -4.74 29.93 24.83
C LEU A 168 -3.74 29.92 25.99
N THR A 169 -2.67 29.14 25.88
CA THR A 169 -1.71 28.92 26.98
C THR A 169 -0.42 29.75 26.83
N ASN A 170 -0.15 30.29 25.63
CA ASN A 170 1.13 30.85 25.22
C ASN A 170 2.33 29.88 25.36
N TRP A 171 2.09 28.58 25.48
CA TRP A 171 3.13 27.57 25.62
C TRP A 171 3.56 27.04 24.25
N ASN A 172 4.62 27.61 23.70
CA ASN A 172 5.18 27.20 22.39
C ASN A 172 5.63 25.73 22.33
N ILE A 173 5.95 25.13 23.49
CA ILE A 173 6.35 23.71 23.57
C ILE A 173 5.22 22.76 23.14
N ILE A 174 3.96 23.18 23.21
CA ILE A 174 2.83 22.36 22.78
C ILE A 174 2.92 22.07 21.28
N ASP A 175 3.28 23.07 20.45
CA ASP A 175 3.47 22.88 19.01
C ASP A 175 4.58 21.86 18.71
N ALA A 176 5.66 21.88 19.48
CA ALA A 176 6.74 20.90 19.35
C ALA A 176 6.29 19.48 19.75
N ILE A 177 5.52 19.33 20.84
CA ILE A 177 5.00 18.02 21.28
C ILE A 177 4.06 17.43 20.21
N PHE A 178 3.15 18.23 19.68
CA PHE A 178 2.25 17.78 18.62
C PHE A 178 3.00 17.49 17.32
N GLY A 179 3.94 18.35 16.92
CA GLY A 179 4.81 18.13 15.76
C GLY A 179 5.60 16.82 15.87
N PHE A 180 6.18 16.54 17.04
CA PHE A 180 6.87 15.29 17.32
C PHE A 180 5.96 14.07 17.22
N GLY A 181 4.76 14.14 17.82
CA GLY A 181 3.77 13.05 17.75
C GLY A 181 3.29 12.80 16.32
N ILE A 182 3.05 13.85 15.54
CA ILE A 182 2.69 13.75 14.11
C ILE A 182 3.85 13.11 13.32
N GLY A 183 5.10 13.51 13.58
CA GLY A 183 6.26 12.91 12.93
C GLY A 183 6.37 11.39 13.18
N ILE A 184 6.12 10.94 14.42
CA ILE A 184 6.08 9.50 14.74
C ILE A 184 4.94 8.81 13.99
N TYR A 185 3.75 9.42 13.97
CA TYR A 185 2.60 8.87 13.26
C TYR A 185 2.88 8.69 11.77
N ILE A 186 3.49 9.69 11.12
CA ILE A 186 3.88 9.63 9.71
C ILE A 186 4.86 8.47 9.45
N ILE A 187 5.87 8.30 10.31
CA ILE A 187 6.83 7.17 10.19
C ILE A 187 6.13 5.83 10.37
N TYR A 188 5.22 5.72 11.34
CA TYR A 188 4.46 4.50 11.57
C TYR A 188 3.59 4.14 10.36
N SER A 189 2.90 5.11 9.76
CA SER A 189 2.12 4.89 8.54
C SER A 189 3.00 4.48 7.34
N ALA A 190 4.23 5.00 7.25
CA ALA A 190 5.16 4.62 6.19
C ALA A 190 5.70 3.19 6.33
N TYR A 191 5.81 2.68 7.56
CA TYR A 191 6.34 1.35 7.84
C TYR A 191 5.53 0.24 7.16
N GLU A 192 4.20 0.29 7.26
CA GLU A 192 3.30 -0.70 6.66
C GLU A 192 3.46 -0.75 5.12
N ILE A 193 3.61 0.42 4.49
CA ILE A 193 3.83 0.54 3.03
C ILE A 193 5.18 -0.07 2.62
N ILE A 194 6.23 0.19 3.40
CA ILE A 194 7.57 -0.37 3.14
C ILE A 194 7.55 -1.89 3.31
N GLU A 195 6.94 -2.38 4.39
CA GLU A 195 6.85 -3.80 4.71
C GLU A 195 6.14 -4.56 3.59
N GLU A 196 4.96 -4.10 3.16
CA GLU A 196 4.21 -4.70 2.06
C GLU A 196 5.03 -4.71 0.76
N GLY A 197 5.68 -3.60 0.43
CA GLY A 197 6.56 -3.50 -0.73
C GLY A 197 7.74 -4.48 -0.68
N ILE A 198 8.40 -4.60 0.48
CA ILE A 198 9.51 -5.54 0.68
C ILE A 198 9.02 -6.99 0.56
N TYR A 199 7.86 -7.32 1.15
CA TYR A 199 7.28 -8.67 1.07
C TYR A 199 6.98 -9.08 -0.38
N ILE A 200 6.40 -8.19 -1.18
CA ILE A 200 6.18 -8.46 -2.62
C ILE A 200 7.53 -8.66 -3.35
N LEU A 201 8.56 -7.90 -3.00
CA LEU A 201 9.88 -8.05 -3.63
C LEU A 201 10.55 -9.38 -3.30
N LEU A 202 10.41 -9.84 -2.05
CA LEU A 202 10.97 -11.08 -1.52
C LEU A 202 10.13 -12.33 -1.86
N ASP A 203 9.07 -12.19 -2.65
CA ASP A 203 8.15 -13.28 -2.99
C ASP A 203 7.53 -13.93 -1.74
N HIS A 204 7.12 -13.11 -0.78
CA HIS A 204 6.37 -13.55 0.39
C HIS A 204 5.10 -14.30 -0.04
N ALA A 205 4.73 -15.31 0.76
CA ALA A 205 3.52 -16.09 0.55
C ALA A 205 2.26 -15.21 0.50
N LEU A 206 1.24 -15.70 -0.20
CA LEU A 206 -0.10 -15.11 -0.12
C LEU A 206 -0.64 -15.22 1.32
N ASP A 207 -1.65 -14.40 1.63
CA ASP A 207 -2.32 -14.45 2.93
C ASP A 207 -2.76 -15.88 3.30
N ASP A 208 -2.57 -16.27 4.55
CA ASP A 208 -2.89 -17.62 5.05
C ASP A 208 -4.33 -18.05 4.73
N GLU A 209 -5.29 -17.11 4.74
CA GLU A 209 -6.68 -17.40 4.37
C GLU A 209 -6.82 -17.81 2.90
N ILE A 210 -6.05 -17.18 2.00
CA ILE A 210 -6.03 -17.52 0.57
C ILE A 210 -5.30 -18.85 0.37
N VAL A 211 -4.15 -19.04 1.01
CA VAL A 211 -3.39 -20.29 0.94
C VAL A 211 -4.27 -21.45 1.38
N LYS A 212 -4.95 -21.33 2.53
CA LYS A 212 -5.88 -22.36 3.01
C LYS A 212 -7.03 -22.64 2.04
N LYS A 213 -7.53 -21.62 1.33
CA LYS A 213 -8.54 -21.83 0.28
C LYS A 213 -7.95 -22.62 -0.90
N ILE A 214 -6.70 -22.37 -1.28
CA ILE A 214 -6.00 -23.12 -2.33
C ILE A 214 -5.85 -24.58 -1.92
N GLU A 215 -5.34 -24.85 -0.71
CA GLU A 215 -5.19 -26.20 -0.15
C GLU A 215 -6.51 -26.97 -0.21
N ASN A 216 -7.59 -26.38 0.31
CA ASN A 216 -8.92 -27.00 0.27
C ASN A 216 -9.39 -27.31 -1.17
N LYS A 217 -9.05 -26.48 -2.17
CA LYS A 217 -9.46 -26.72 -3.57
C LYS A 217 -8.69 -27.87 -4.21
N ILE A 218 -7.46 -28.11 -3.78
CA ILE A 218 -6.66 -29.27 -4.16
C ILE A 218 -7.22 -30.53 -3.47
N ASP A 219 -7.42 -30.48 -2.15
CA ASP A 219 -7.90 -31.59 -1.32
C ASP A 219 -9.31 -32.08 -1.71
N GLU A 220 -10.16 -31.19 -2.23
CA GLU A 220 -11.51 -31.54 -2.69
C GLU A 220 -11.54 -32.41 -3.96
N HIS A 221 -10.40 -32.60 -4.66
CA HIS A 221 -10.38 -33.39 -5.89
C HIS A 221 -10.13 -34.88 -5.59
N PRO A 222 -11.07 -35.79 -5.89
CA PRO A 222 -11.05 -37.18 -5.39
C PRO A 222 -9.95 -38.07 -5.98
N LEU A 223 -9.33 -37.64 -7.09
CA LEU A 223 -8.25 -38.36 -7.78
C LEU A 223 -6.85 -37.81 -7.45
N VAL A 224 -6.76 -36.85 -6.52
CA VAL A 224 -5.48 -36.36 -5.99
C VAL A 224 -5.16 -37.18 -4.75
N ASN A 225 -4.02 -37.87 -4.75
CA ASN A 225 -3.60 -38.69 -3.61
C ASN A 225 -2.99 -37.83 -2.50
N SER A 226 -2.15 -36.87 -2.89
CA SER A 226 -1.47 -35.92 -2.03
C SER A 226 -1.01 -34.72 -2.87
N TYR A 227 -0.57 -33.66 -2.22
CA TYR A 227 0.18 -32.58 -2.86
C TYR A 227 1.30 -32.13 -1.92
N HIS A 228 2.38 -31.64 -2.51
CA HIS A 228 3.49 -31.07 -1.75
C HIS A 228 4.04 -29.85 -2.49
N TRP A 229 5.00 -29.17 -1.84
CA TRP A 229 5.71 -28.04 -2.44
C TRP A 229 4.81 -26.88 -2.92
N LEU A 230 3.67 -26.66 -2.23
CA LEU A 230 2.81 -25.51 -2.48
C LEU A 230 3.56 -24.21 -2.17
N LYS A 231 3.91 -23.48 -3.23
CA LYS A 231 4.53 -22.16 -3.17
C LYS A 231 3.57 -21.15 -3.74
N THR A 232 3.35 -20.09 -3.00
CA THR A 232 2.51 -18.98 -3.44
C THR A 232 3.29 -17.68 -3.32
N ARG A 233 3.02 -16.73 -4.22
CA ARG A 233 3.57 -15.38 -4.17
C ARG A 233 2.68 -14.43 -4.97
N THR A 234 2.88 -13.13 -4.82
CA THR A 234 2.19 -12.11 -5.63
C THR A 234 3.17 -11.05 -6.12
N ASP A 235 2.85 -10.44 -7.26
CA ASP A 235 3.53 -9.23 -7.74
C ASP A 235 2.69 -7.95 -7.53
N GLY A 236 1.62 -8.05 -6.73
CA GLY A 236 0.61 -7.00 -6.51
C GLY A 236 -0.57 -7.07 -7.48
N SER A 237 -0.33 -7.47 -8.73
CA SER A 237 -1.37 -7.56 -9.79
C SER A 237 -1.86 -8.98 -10.04
N SER A 238 -0.96 -9.95 -9.86
CA SER A 238 -1.15 -11.35 -10.20
C SER A 238 -0.67 -12.21 -9.04
N ASN A 239 -1.38 -13.31 -8.81
CA ASN A 239 -1.00 -14.36 -7.88
C ASN A 239 -0.32 -15.47 -8.67
N PHE A 240 0.80 -15.96 -8.16
CA PHE A 240 1.54 -17.08 -8.70
C PHE A 240 1.43 -18.24 -7.73
N VAL A 241 1.09 -19.42 -8.25
CA VAL A 241 0.90 -20.63 -7.46
C VAL A 241 1.63 -21.76 -8.16
N GLU A 242 2.53 -22.40 -7.45
CA GLU A 242 3.31 -23.55 -7.91
C GLU A 242 3.08 -24.68 -6.91
N PHE A 243 2.80 -25.89 -7.38
CA PHE A 243 2.62 -27.05 -6.51
C PHE A 243 2.85 -28.34 -7.27
N HIS A 244 3.11 -29.41 -6.52
CA HIS A 244 3.24 -30.76 -7.05
C HIS A 244 1.99 -31.55 -6.68
N LEU A 245 1.37 -32.21 -7.67
CA LEU A 245 0.23 -33.10 -7.48
C LEU A 245 0.70 -34.54 -7.55
N VAL A 246 0.45 -35.29 -6.49
CA VAL A 246 0.67 -36.74 -6.49
C VAL A 246 -0.58 -37.43 -7.03
N LEU A 247 -0.43 -38.08 -8.18
CA LEU A 247 -1.50 -38.75 -8.93
C LEU A 247 -1.19 -40.26 -9.06
N GLU A 248 -2.13 -41.03 -9.60
CA GLU A 248 -1.91 -42.46 -9.81
C GLU A 248 -0.84 -42.73 -10.88
N PRO A 249 0.12 -43.65 -10.66
CA PRO A 249 1.24 -43.91 -11.58
C PRO A 249 0.83 -44.30 -13.00
N GLU A 250 -0.28 -45.03 -13.16
CA GLU A 250 -0.75 -45.55 -14.45
C GLU A 250 -1.72 -44.59 -15.15
N MET A 251 -1.97 -43.41 -14.56
CA MET A 251 -2.85 -42.39 -15.12
C MET A 251 -2.27 -41.86 -16.43
N THR A 252 -3.11 -41.68 -17.45
CA THR A 252 -2.65 -41.06 -18.68
C THR A 252 -2.33 -39.57 -18.45
N LEU A 253 -1.32 -39.03 -19.14
CA LEU A 253 -0.99 -37.60 -19.05
C LEU A 253 -2.20 -36.69 -19.34
N LEU A 254 -3.10 -37.14 -20.22
CA LEU A 254 -4.33 -36.43 -20.55
C LEU A 254 -5.30 -36.35 -19.34
N GLU A 255 -5.41 -37.43 -18.56
CA GLU A 255 -6.24 -37.45 -17.36
C GLU A 255 -5.64 -36.59 -16.26
N ALA A 256 -4.33 -36.70 -16.03
CA ALA A 256 -3.60 -35.85 -15.10
C ALA A 256 -3.79 -34.35 -15.44
N HIS A 257 -3.66 -34.00 -16.71
CA HIS A 257 -3.85 -32.62 -17.16
C HIS A 257 -5.29 -32.13 -16.93
N ARG A 258 -6.31 -32.97 -17.18
CA ARG A 258 -7.72 -32.62 -16.92
C ARG A 258 -8.02 -32.40 -15.44
N ILE A 259 -7.39 -33.19 -14.57
CA ILE A 259 -7.48 -33.01 -13.11
C ILE A 259 -6.88 -31.65 -12.74
N SER A 260 -5.71 -31.34 -13.27
CA SER A 260 -5.07 -30.04 -13.05
C SER A 260 -5.92 -28.87 -13.53
N ASP A 261 -6.42 -28.92 -14.76
CA ASP A 261 -7.27 -27.87 -15.33
C ASP A 261 -8.48 -27.59 -14.41
N ALA A 262 -9.09 -28.65 -13.86
CA ALA A 262 -10.22 -28.52 -12.94
C ALA A 262 -9.83 -27.87 -11.60
N ILE A 263 -8.64 -28.16 -11.07
CA ILE A 263 -8.10 -27.57 -9.85
C ILE A 263 -7.72 -26.11 -10.10
N GLU A 264 -7.03 -25.82 -11.20
CA GLU A 264 -6.62 -24.49 -11.61
C GLU A 264 -7.84 -23.56 -11.79
N GLU A 265 -8.89 -24.04 -12.45
CA GLU A 265 -10.14 -23.28 -12.61
C GLU A 265 -10.82 -22.98 -11.26
N ARG A 266 -10.75 -23.92 -10.31
CA ARG A 266 -11.29 -23.74 -8.95
C ARG A 266 -10.48 -22.72 -8.14
N ILE A 267 -9.15 -22.77 -8.24
CA ILE A 267 -8.24 -21.81 -7.59
C ILE A 267 -8.45 -20.41 -8.16
N ALA A 268 -8.54 -20.27 -9.49
CA ALA A 268 -8.75 -18.97 -10.13
C ALA A 268 -10.07 -18.28 -9.71
N LYS A 269 -11.07 -19.05 -9.28
CA LYS A 269 -12.36 -18.55 -8.77
C LYS A 269 -12.32 -18.06 -7.31
N ILE A 270 -11.20 -18.25 -6.58
CA ILE A 270 -11.04 -17.76 -5.20
C ILE A 270 -11.10 -16.22 -5.17
N ASP A 271 -10.42 -15.56 -6.11
CA ASP A 271 -10.46 -14.11 -6.27
C ASP A 271 -10.45 -13.72 -7.75
N ASN A 272 -11.56 -13.17 -8.23
CA ASN A 272 -11.72 -12.72 -9.61
C ASN A 272 -11.11 -11.32 -9.87
N LYS A 273 -10.54 -10.66 -8.85
CA LYS A 273 -9.94 -9.33 -9.01
C LYS A 273 -8.50 -9.40 -9.49
N ARG A 274 -7.78 -10.48 -9.18
CA ARG A 274 -6.38 -10.69 -9.56
C ARG A 274 -6.26 -11.73 -10.66
N ARG A 275 -5.18 -11.64 -11.44
CA ARG A 275 -4.82 -12.71 -12.38
C ARG A 275 -4.18 -13.86 -11.62
N TRP A 276 -4.39 -15.09 -12.07
CA TRP A 276 -3.78 -16.28 -11.51
C TRP A 276 -2.86 -16.91 -12.54
N ILE A 277 -1.63 -17.18 -12.15
CA ILE A 277 -0.64 -17.92 -12.93
C ILE A 277 -0.31 -19.15 -12.10
N ILE A 278 -0.81 -20.30 -12.55
CA ILE A 278 -0.70 -21.57 -11.82
C ILE A 278 0.22 -22.49 -12.61
N THR A 279 1.15 -23.15 -11.94
CA THR A 279 2.10 -24.07 -12.56
C THR A 279 2.16 -25.35 -11.75
N PRO A 280 1.37 -26.36 -12.14
CA PRO A 280 1.39 -27.67 -11.51
C PRO A 280 2.58 -28.51 -12.00
N HIS A 281 3.14 -29.32 -11.11
CA HIS A 281 3.98 -30.47 -11.44
C HIS A 281 3.19 -31.75 -11.16
N TYR A 282 3.38 -32.79 -11.97
CA TYR A 282 2.64 -34.06 -11.83
C TYR A 282 3.59 -35.16 -11.41
N ASP A 283 3.39 -35.66 -10.19
CA ASP A 283 4.22 -36.71 -9.60
C ASP A 283 3.44 -38.03 -9.55
N PRO A 284 4.04 -39.14 -10.04
CA PRO A 284 3.40 -40.45 -10.02
C PRO A 284 3.42 -41.11 -8.64
N TYR A 285 4.21 -40.60 -7.70
CA TYR A 285 4.30 -41.02 -6.30
C TYR A 285 4.79 -39.83 -5.46
N ASP A 286 4.64 -39.91 -4.15
CA ASP A 286 5.10 -38.85 -3.26
C ASP A 286 6.63 -38.86 -3.16
N ASP A 287 7.27 -37.85 -3.76
CA ASP A 287 8.71 -37.65 -3.81
C ASP A 287 9.16 -36.39 -3.04
N GLU A 288 8.35 -35.90 -2.09
CA GLU A 288 8.60 -34.66 -1.34
C GLU A 288 10.01 -34.64 -0.72
N ASP A 289 10.49 -35.78 -0.20
CA ASP A 289 11.81 -35.91 0.42
C ASP A 289 12.97 -35.66 -0.58
N ILE A 290 12.80 -36.09 -1.83
CA ILE A 290 13.76 -35.87 -2.92
C ILE A 290 13.84 -34.37 -3.25
N ASN A 291 12.68 -33.73 -3.33
CA ASN A 291 12.58 -32.31 -3.60
C ASN A 291 13.20 -31.50 -2.44
N ASN A 292 12.89 -31.85 -1.20
CA ASN A 292 13.44 -31.21 0.01
C ASN A 292 14.97 -31.36 0.08
N ALA A 293 15.51 -32.54 -0.19
CA ALA A 293 16.94 -32.75 -0.24
C ALA A 293 17.61 -31.87 -1.31
N THR A 294 17.02 -31.77 -2.49
CA THR A 294 17.55 -30.94 -3.59
C THR A 294 17.55 -29.45 -3.21
N ARG A 295 16.47 -28.95 -2.62
CA ARG A 295 16.36 -27.56 -2.14
C ARG A 295 17.44 -27.24 -1.10
N ASP A 296 17.67 -28.16 -0.18
CA ASP A 296 18.58 -28.00 0.94
C ASP A 296 20.05 -28.31 0.54
N GLY A 297 20.30 -28.69 -0.71
CA GLY A 297 21.63 -29.01 -1.24
C GLY A 297 22.20 -30.34 -0.72
N ARG A 298 21.34 -31.27 -0.29
CA ARG A 298 21.75 -32.61 0.17
C ARG A 298 21.93 -33.57 -1.01
N PRO A 299 22.89 -34.51 -0.94
CA PRO A 299 23.04 -35.55 -1.97
C PRO A 299 21.81 -36.45 -2.02
N LEU A 300 21.31 -36.74 -3.23
CA LEU A 300 20.16 -37.62 -3.44
C LEU A 300 20.42 -39.09 -3.05
N GLY A 301 21.68 -39.48 -2.89
CA GLY A 301 22.06 -40.85 -2.50
C GLY A 301 21.83 -41.18 -1.03
N ASP A 302 21.46 -40.20 -0.21
CA ASP A 302 21.22 -40.34 1.23
C ASP A 302 19.73 -40.44 1.60
N ILE A 303 18.85 -40.56 0.59
CA ILE A 303 17.38 -40.65 0.74
C ILE A 303 17.00 -42.12 0.54
N GLU A 304 16.51 -42.78 1.59
CA GLU A 304 16.05 -44.18 1.58
C GLU A 304 14.67 -44.34 0.93
#